data_AF-A0A7R9U7L5-F1
#
_entry.id   AF-A0A7R9U7L5-F1
#
_cell.length_a   1.000
_cell.length_b   1.000
_cell.length_c   1.000
_cell.angle_alpha   90.00
_cell.angle_beta   90.00
_cell.angle_gamma   90.00
#
_symmetry.space_group_name_H-M   'P 1'
#
loop_
_entity.id
_entity.type
_entity.pdbx_description
1 polymer ?
#
loop_
_entity_poly.entity_id
_entity_poly.type
_entity_poly.pdbx_seq_one_letter_code
_entity_poly.pdbx_strand_id
1 'polypeptide(L)'
;VAEESNGDELSAAPSPDSASRASRHPWLKTLLDEHATGQQAQMDRLLEMNERLMAKIEEQEAASLDVRNVDSWLPGLRAPVTEPGKGLLRRQIHNLSLPPDDWADDFKAVTGQLVEALEQLEEREREVDAHAALLRRYEESVMQMKAQMGVAYHKYAEHVSDAEKKQSDLSKRVAQLEEEKDKCAIKASKFEKLCEQLEQEPSDIQQHLKEQTRRCTILEVNEAVLARRYRSLESQLAQEKQRRKEAETELKEATIIWRHRILYLEQWKARAVGEIEVYVARLERSCSKARCEAAEHELKHLRQ
;
A
#
# COMPACT_ATOMS: atom_id res chain seq x y z
N VAL A 1 44.56 -28.77 -35.46
CA VAL A 1 45.11 -27.45 -35.84
C VAL A 1 45.46 -26.76 -34.54
N ALA A 2 46.73 -26.41 -34.41
CA ALA A 2 47.40 -25.95 -33.20
C ALA A 2 46.90 -24.58 -32.73
N GLU A 3 47.05 -24.30 -31.43
CA GLU A 3 47.93 -23.20 -30.98
C GLU A 3 48.21 -23.28 -29.47
N GLU A 4 49.44 -22.89 -29.16
CA GLU A 4 50.13 -22.97 -27.87
C GLU A 4 49.96 -21.71 -27.02
N SER A 5 50.28 -21.88 -25.73
CA SER A 5 51.15 -21.01 -24.94
C SER A 5 50.53 -20.17 -23.80
N ASN A 6 51.30 -20.23 -22.70
CA ASN A 6 51.37 -19.38 -21.51
C ASN A 6 50.24 -19.53 -20.48
N GLY A 7 50.50 -19.86 -19.21
CA GLY A 7 51.72 -19.72 -18.41
C GLY A 7 51.38 -18.90 -17.18
N ASP A 8 51.50 -19.53 -16.00
CA ASP A 8 51.69 -19.00 -14.64
C ASP A 8 51.03 -17.66 -14.21
N GLU A 9 50.25 -17.70 -13.12
CA GLU A 9 50.63 -17.16 -11.80
C GLU A 9 49.43 -17.12 -10.82
N LEU A 10 49.58 -17.88 -9.74
CA LEU A 10 49.33 -17.53 -8.32
C LEU A 10 48.07 -16.70 -7.99
N SER A 11 47.06 -17.26 -7.32
CA SER A 11 47.06 -17.42 -5.85
C SER A 11 47.38 -16.12 -5.10
N ALA A 12 46.35 -15.31 -4.85
CA ALA A 12 46.22 -14.55 -3.62
C ALA A 12 44.73 -14.27 -3.36
N ALA A 13 44.20 -14.80 -2.25
CA ALA A 13 43.03 -14.19 -1.62
C ALA A 13 43.40 -12.76 -1.22
N PRO A 14 42.49 -11.78 -1.40
CA PRO A 14 41.86 -11.20 -0.21
C PRO A 14 40.39 -10.77 -0.46
N SER A 15 39.49 -11.00 0.50
CA SER A 15 38.98 -9.94 1.41
C SER A 15 37.90 -9.05 0.75
N PRO A 16 37.26 -8.10 1.46
CA PRO A 16 35.83 -7.89 1.48
C PRO A 16 35.48 -6.77 0.49
N ASP A 17 35.60 -7.04 -0.81
CA ASP A 17 35.43 -6.04 -1.87
C ASP A 17 34.48 -6.55 -2.97
N SER A 18 33.21 -6.75 -2.62
CA SER A 18 32.17 -6.95 -3.63
C SER A 18 31.99 -5.72 -4.54
N ALA A 19 32.40 -4.53 -4.09
CA ALA A 19 32.43 -3.31 -4.88
C ALA A 19 33.48 -3.32 -6.01
N SER A 20 34.54 -4.13 -5.89
CA SER A 20 35.66 -4.11 -6.85
C SER A 20 35.57 -5.17 -7.95
N ARG A 21 34.57 -6.07 -7.92
CA ARG A 21 34.30 -7.03 -9.01
C ARG A 21 33.55 -6.41 -10.20
N ALA A 22 32.83 -5.31 -9.99
CA ALA A 22 32.24 -4.52 -11.09
C ALA A 22 33.32 -3.88 -12.00
N SER A 23 34.58 -3.84 -11.56
CA SER A 23 35.70 -3.25 -12.28
C SER A 23 36.33 -4.18 -13.33
N ARG A 24 36.02 -5.50 -13.32
CA ARG A 24 36.68 -6.48 -14.21
C ARG A 24 36.00 -6.65 -15.58
N HIS A 25 34.80 -6.11 -15.76
CA HIS A 25 34.08 -6.17 -17.02
C HIS A 25 33.46 -4.79 -17.32
N PRO A 26 34.19 -3.92 -18.05
CA PRO A 26 33.76 -2.55 -18.35
C PRO A 26 32.37 -2.48 -18.98
N TRP A 27 32.03 -3.48 -19.81
CA TRP A 27 30.73 -3.57 -20.49
C TRP A 27 29.54 -3.87 -19.55
N LEU A 28 29.75 -4.60 -18.44
CA LEU A 28 28.70 -4.86 -17.46
C LEU A 28 28.42 -3.64 -16.60
N LYS A 29 29.48 -2.87 -16.29
CA LYS A 29 29.36 -1.60 -15.58
C LYS A 29 28.62 -0.57 -16.45
N THR A 30 28.95 -0.46 -17.74
CA THR A 30 28.19 0.42 -18.65
C THR A 30 26.73 -0.01 -18.78
N LEU A 31 26.41 -1.31 -18.83
CA LEU A 31 25.03 -1.79 -18.93
C LEU A 31 24.20 -1.52 -17.65
N LEU A 32 24.82 -1.69 -16.48
CA LEU A 32 24.19 -1.35 -15.19
C LEU A 32 24.02 0.16 -15.03
N ASP A 33 25.03 0.95 -15.42
CA ASP A 33 24.97 2.40 -15.40
C ASP A 33 23.95 2.93 -16.43
N GLU A 34 23.83 2.34 -17.61
CA GLU A 34 22.81 2.66 -18.63
C GLU A 34 21.39 2.32 -18.14
N HIS A 35 21.21 1.18 -17.48
CA HIS A 35 19.91 0.81 -16.92
C HIS A 35 19.55 1.70 -15.72
N ALA A 36 20.50 1.99 -14.83
CA ALA A 36 20.29 2.88 -13.69
C ALA A 36 20.00 4.32 -14.14
N THR A 37 20.74 4.84 -15.12
CA THR A 37 20.48 6.16 -15.72
C THR A 37 19.17 6.19 -16.48
N GLY A 38 18.78 5.09 -17.15
CA GLY A 38 17.48 4.95 -17.79
C GLY A 38 16.32 5.00 -16.80
N GLN A 39 16.42 4.29 -15.67
CA GLN A 39 15.41 4.33 -14.61
C GLN A 39 15.37 5.70 -13.92
N GLN A 40 16.53 6.32 -13.68
CA GLN A 40 16.63 7.65 -13.08
C GLN A 40 15.98 8.70 -14.01
N ALA A 41 16.30 8.68 -15.30
CA ALA A 41 15.71 9.58 -16.30
C ALA A 41 14.20 9.36 -16.51
N GLN A 42 13.68 8.19 -16.18
CA GLN A 42 12.24 7.92 -16.17
C GLN A 42 11.57 8.50 -14.92
N MET A 43 12.24 8.39 -13.76
CA MET A 43 11.76 9.00 -12.50
C MET A 43 11.76 10.53 -12.59
N ASP A 44 12.83 11.13 -13.11
CA ASP A 44 12.94 12.59 -13.27
C ASP A 44 11.84 13.15 -14.19
N ARG A 45 11.50 12.42 -15.26
CA ARG A 45 10.38 12.77 -16.15
C ARG A 45 9.02 12.74 -15.45
N LEU A 46 8.81 11.79 -14.53
CA LEU A 46 7.58 11.72 -13.75
C LEU A 46 7.49 12.85 -12.71
N LEU A 47 8.61 13.20 -12.09
CA LEU A 47 8.69 14.34 -11.16
C LEU A 47 8.41 15.66 -11.87
N GLU A 48 9.04 15.91 -13.02
CA GLU A 48 8.80 17.11 -13.82
C GLU A 48 7.34 17.21 -14.30
N MET A 49 6.72 16.07 -14.64
CA MET A 49 5.30 16.04 -15.00
C MET A 49 4.38 16.37 -13.82
N ASN A 50 4.72 15.89 -12.61
CA ASN A 50 3.98 16.22 -11.39
C ASN A 50 4.11 17.70 -11.01
N GLU A 51 5.32 18.27 -11.09
CA GLU A 51 5.53 19.71 -10.83
C GLU A 51 4.71 20.58 -11.79
N ARG A 52 4.65 20.21 -13.09
CA ARG A 52 3.81 20.91 -14.07
C ARG A 52 2.32 20.77 -13.79
N LEU A 53 1.86 19.64 -13.26
CA LEU A 53 0.46 19.44 -12.88
C LEU A 53 0.10 20.26 -11.63
N MET A 54 0.98 20.28 -10.63
CA MET A 54 0.78 21.09 -9.43
C MET A 54 0.74 22.58 -9.75
N ALA A 55 1.64 23.08 -10.61
CA ALA A 55 1.63 24.47 -11.05
C ALA A 55 0.32 24.84 -11.78
N LYS A 56 -0.26 23.93 -12.57
CA LYS A 56 -1.57 24.15 -13.21
C LYS A 56 -2.73 24.17 -12.21
N ILE A 57 -2.65 23.36 -11.16
CA ILE A 57 -3.65 23.36 -10.09
C ILE A 57 -3.58 24.70 -9.34
N GLU A 58 -2.39 25.15 -8.96
CA GLU A 58 -2.20 26.45 -8.30
C GLU A 58 -2.65 27.63 -9.17
N GLU A 59 -2.38 27.59 -10.48
CA GLU A 59 -2.86 28.60 -11.43
C GLU A 59 -4.40 28.61 -11.54
N GLN A 60 -5.04 27.43 -11.56
CA GLN A 60 -6.50 27.32 -11.55
C GLN A 60 -7.11 27.73 -10.21
N GLU A 61 -6.47 27.43 -9.08
CA GLU A 61 -6.89 27.86 -7.76
C GLU A 61 -6.76 29.39 -7.62
N ALA A 62 -5.65 29.97 -8.07
CA ALA A 62 -5.47 31.42 -8.11
C ALA A 62 -6.52 32.12 -9.00
N ALA A 63 -6.86 31.53 -10.15
CA ALA A 63 -7.94 32.02 -11.01
C ALA A 63 -9.34 31.87 -10.36
N SER A 64 -9.54 30.84 -9.52
CA SER A 64 -10.81 30.64 -8.81
C SER A 64 -10.99 31.56 -7.59
N LEU A 65 -9.89 32.06 -7.03
CA LEU A 65 -9.89 32.93 -5.85
C LEU A 65 -10.28 34.39 -6.14
N ASP A 66 -10.35 34.80 -7.41
CA ASP A 66 -10.82 36.14 -7.82
C ASP A 66 -12.36 36.29 -7.73
N VAL A 67 -13.08 35.21 -7.40
CA VAL A 67 -14.56 35.20 -7.23
C VAL A 67 -15.00 35.60 -5.81
N ARG A 68 -14.08 35.81 -4.86
CA ARG A 68 -14.40 36.13 -3.45
C ARG A 68 -14.53 37.61 -3.12
N ASN A 69 -14.92 38.46 -4.08
CA ASN A 69 -15.32 39.84 -3.78
C ASN A 69 -16.83 39.90 -3.44
N VAL A 70 -17.21 39.29 -2.32
CA VAL A 70 -18.60 39.17 -1.83
C VAL A 70 -19.15 40.49 -1.30
N ASP A 71 -18.30 41.49 -1.05
CA ASP A 71 -18.71 42.82 -0.55
C ASP A 71 -19.34 43.73 -1.64
N SER A 72 -19.44 43.26 -2.89
CA SER A 72 -20.06 44.01 -4.00
C SER A 72 -21.57 43.76 -4.20
N TRP A 73 -22.19 42.90 -3.38
CA TRP A 73 -23.51 42.31 -3.64
C TRP A 73 -24.73 43.11 -3.16
N LEU A 74 -24.56 44.36 -2.73
CA LEU A 74 -25.68 45.27 -2.49
C LEU A 74 -25.58 46.53 -3.36
N PRO A 75 -25.96 46.49 -4.64
CA PRO A 75 -26.26 47.68 -5.40
C PRO A 75 -27.71 48.11 -5.16
N GLY A 76 -27.92 49.38 -4.83
CA GLY A 76 -29.25 49.99 -4.80
C GLY A 76 -30.00 49.82 -6.13
N LEU A 77 -31.32 49.65 -6.03
CA LEU A 77 -32.36 49.68 -7.08
C LEU A 77 -31.83 49.75 -8.53
N ARG A 78 -31.35 48.63 -9.06
CA ARG A 78 -31.07 48.46 -10.49
C ARG A 78 -32.18 47.67 -11.17
N ALA A 79 -32.46 48.04 -12.41
CA ALA A 79 -33.40 47.34 -13.28
C ALA A 79 -32.73 46.08 -13.87
N PRO A 80 -33.52 45.06 -14.27
CA PRO A 80 -32.98 43.81 -14.82
C PRO A 80 -32.03 44.09 -15.98
N VAL A 81 -30.87 43.42 -15.96
CA VAL A 81 -29.75 43.70 -16.88
C VAL A 81 -29.96 43.04 -18.24
N THR A 82 -30.60 41.86 -18.28
CA THR A 82 -30.78 41.10 -19.52
C THR A 82 -32.00 41.56 -20.32
N GLU A 83 -31.92 41.47 -21.65
CA GLU A 83 -33.01 41.86 -22.55
C GLU A 83 -34.30 41.02 -22.36
N PRO A 84 -34.25 39.71 -22.10
CA PRO A 84 -35.44 38.92 -21.75
C PRO A 84 -36.14 39.40 -20.48
N GLY A 85 -35.40 39.68 -19.40
CA GLY A 85 -35.95 40.19 -18.14
C GLY A 85 -36.55 41.57 -18.26
N LYS A 86 -35.89 42.47 -18.99
CA LYS A 86 -36.46 43.78 -19.35
C LYS A 86 -37.76 43.62 -20.14
N GLY A 87 -37.82 42.66 -21.08
CA GLY A 87 -39.02 42.37 -21.86
C GLY A 87 -40.17 41.83 -21.02
N LEU A 88 -39.89 40.94 -20.06
CA LEU A 88 -40.88 40.36 -19.17
C LEU A 88 -41.41 41.38 -18.17
N LEU A 89 -40.51 42.19 -17.59
CA LEU A 89 -40.86 43.30 -16.73
C LEU A 89 -41.72 44.33 -17.47
N ARG A 90 -41.33 44.74 -18.69
CA ARG A 90 -42.13 45.67 -19.52
C ARG A 90 -43.53 45.12 -19.82
N ARG A 91 -43.65 43.83 -20.14
CA ARG A 91 -44.95 43.18 -20.40
C ARG A 91 -45.82 43.12 -19.15
N GLN A 92 -45.24 42.78 -17.99
CA GLN A 92 -45.98 42.74 -16.72
C GLN A 92 -46.43 44.14 -16.29
N ILE A 93 -45.56 45.14 -16.36
CA ILE A 93 -45.89 46.53 -16.02
C ILE A 93 -47.00 47.06 -16.94
N HIS A 94 -46.92 46.76 -18.24
CA HIS A 94 -47.93 47.19 -19.21
C HIS A 94 -49.30 46.54 -18.94
N ASN A 95 -49.33 45.27 -18.53
CA ASN A 95 -50.57 44.55 -18.23
C ASN A 95 -51.25 45.00 -16.93
N LEU A 96 -50.51 45.57 -15.98
CA LEU A 96 -51.05 45.93 -14.66
C LEU A 96 -51.79 47.27 -14.63
N SER A 97 -51.76 48.06 -15.72
CA SER A 97 -52.52 49.32 -15.85
C SER A 97 -52.39 50.24 -14.63
N LEU A 98 -51.21 50.27 -14.00
CA LEU A 98 -51.03 50.86 -12.68
C LEU A 98 -51.29 52.38 -12.73
N PRO A 99 -52.09 52.94 -11.79
CA PRO A 99 -52.23 54.38 -11.62
C PRO A 99 -50.85 55.06 -11.44
N PRO A 100 -50.69 56.33 -11.85
CA PRO A 100 -49.41 57.06 -11.76
C PRO A 100 -49.00 57.47 -10.33
N ASP A 101 -49.47 56.75 -9.32
CA ASP A 101 -49.17 57.00 -7.92
C ASP A 101 -47.78 56.46 -7.53
N ASP A 102 -47.15 57.07 -6.53
CA ASP A 102 -45.78 56.74 -6.07
C ASP A 102 -45.57 55.25 -5.75
N TRP A 103 -46.61 54.55 -5.28
CA TRP A 103 -46.55 53.12 -4.98
C TRP A 103 -46.37 52.22 -6.22
N ALA A 104 -46.77 52.69 -7.40
CA ALA A 104 -46.62 51.95 -8.64
C ALA A 104 -45.16 51.84 -9.07
N ASP A 105 -44.34 52.86 -8.79
CA ASP A 105 -42.92 52.86 -9.12
C ASP A 105 -42.12 51.98 -8.15
N ASP A 106 -42.47 51.98 -6.87
CA ASP A 106 -41.93 51.02 -5.89
C ASP A 106 -42.25 49.57 -6.30
N PHE A 107 -43.48 49.31 -6.72
CA PHE A 107 -43.89 47.99 -7.19
C PHE A 107 -43.10 47.55 -8.44
N LYS A 108 -42.90 48.46 -9.41
CA LYS A 108 -42.07 48.18 -10.61
C LYS A 108 -40.63 47.89 -10.23
N ALA A 109 -40.07 48.61 -9.26
CA ALA A 109 -38.70 48.42 -8.83
C ALA A 109 -38.51 47.07 -8.12
N VAL A 110 -39.42 46.69 -7.21
CA VAL A 110 -39.42 45.37 -6.56
C VAL A 110 -39.60 44.25 -7.59
N THR A 111 -40.49 44.43 -8.57
CA THR A 111 -40.69 43.44 -9.64
C THR A 111 -39.43 43.32 -10.50
N GLY A 112 -38.73 44.42 -10.77
CA GLY A 112 -37.46 44.43 -11.49
C GLY A 112 -36.35 43.68 -10.73
N GLN A 113 -36.24 43.91 -9.42
CA GLN A 113 -35.30 43.20 -8.55
C GLN A 113 -35.60 41.69 -8.51
N LEU A 114 -36.88 41.31 -8.44
CA LEU A 114 -37.26 39.91 -8.46
C LEU A 114 -36.85 39.23 -9.78
N VAL A 115 -37.08 39.89 -10.92
CA VAL A 115 -36.67 39.37 -12.24
C VAL A 115 -35.14 39.23 -12.31
N GLU A 116 -34.38 40.22 -11.85
CA GLU A 116 -32.91 40.15 -11.80
C GLU A 116 -32.42 39.00 -10.90
N ALA A 117 -33.00 38.84 -9.72
CA ALA A 117 -32.66 37.75 -8.81
C ALA A 117 -32.93 36.37 -9.42
N LEU A 118 -34.02 36.23 -10.19
CA LEU A 118 -34.35 35.00 -10.90
C LEU A 118 -33.36 34.70 -12.03
N GLU A 119 -32.88 35.72 -12.75
CA GLU A 119 -31.87 35.55 -13.81
C GLU A 119 -30.51 35.15 -13.25
N GLN A 120 -30.07 35.81 -12.17
CA GLN A 120 -28.85 35.44 -11.47
C GLN A 120 -28.93 34.02 -10.91
N LEU A 121 -30.10 33.63 -10.37
CA LEU A 121 -30.32 32.27 -9.90
C LEU A 121 -30.20 31.26 -11.05
N GLU A 122 -30.83 31.52 -12.19
CA GLU A 122 -30.77 30.65 -13.36
C GLU A 122 -29.34 30.54 -13.94
N GLU A 123 -28.58 31.64 -13.96
CA GLU A 123 -27.15 31.61 -14.35
C GLU A 123 -26.32 30.77 -13.38
N ARG A 124 -26.53 30.91 -12.07
CA ARG A 124 -25.85 30.11 -11.04
C ARG A 124 -26.22 28.64 -11.11
N GLU A 125 -27.49 28.31 -11.40
CA GLU A 125 -27.91 26.94 -11.64
C GLU A 125 -27.18 26.31 -12.84
N ARG A 126 -27.03 27.04 -13.95
CA ARG A 126 -26.25 26.59 -15.11
C ARG A 126 -24.77 26.39 -14.80
N GLU A 127 -24.17 27.29 -14.02
CA GLU A 127 -22.78 27.16 -13.56
C GLU A 127 -22.60 25.91 -12.69
N VAL A 128 -23.53 25.66 -11.76
CA VAL A 128 -23.54 24.46 -10.92
C VAL A 128 -23.64 23.19 -11.77
N ASP A 129 -24.51 23.17 -12.78
CA ASP A 129 -24.63 22.05 -13.71
C ASP A 129 -23.35 21.82 -14.51
N ALA A 130 -22.70 22.89 -14.98
CA ALA A 130 -21.43 22.82 -15.69
C ALA A 130 -20.31 22.26 -14.80
N HIS A 131 -20.22 22.72 -13.55
CA HIS A 131 -19.26 22.21 -12.57
C HIS A 131 -19.54 20.74 -12.21
N ALA A 132 -20.81 20.35 -12.05
CA ALA A 132 -21.19 18.96 -11.81
C ALA A 132 -20.77 18.05 -12.97
N ALA A 133 -20.93 18.49 -14.22
CA ALA A 133 -20.47 17.76 -15.39
C ALA A 133 -18.93 17.62 -15.44
N LEU A 134 -18.21 18.68 -15.06
CA LEU A 134 -16.75 18.68 -15.00
C LEU A 134 -16.22 17.74 -13.91
N LEU A 135 -16.82 17.77 -12.71
CA LEU A 135 -16.48 16.89 -11.59
C LEU A 135 -16.64 15.42 -11.99
N ARG A 136 -17.74 15.05 -12.64
CA ARG A 136 -17.95 13.67 -13.14
C ARG A 136 -16.83 13.21 -14.07
N ARG A 137 -16.36 14.07 -15.00
CA ARG A 137 -15.25 13.74 -15.91
C ARG A 137 -13.94 13.53 -15.16
N TYR A 138 -13.65 14.35 -14.15
CA TYR A 138 -12.46 14.18 -13.33
C TYR A 138 -12.54 12.93 -12.46
N GLU A 139 -13.69 12.63 -11.88
CA GLU A 139 -13.92 11.38 -11.15
C GLU A 139 -13.67 10.15 -12.04
N GLU A 140 -14.21 10.14 -13.26
CA GLU A 140 -13.96 9.09 -14.26
C GLU A 140 -12.46 8.96 -14.58
N SER A 141 -11.77 10.08 -14.82
CA SER A 141 -10.34 10.10 -15.11
C SER A 141 -9.51 9.55 -13.96
N VAL A 142 -9.83 9.93 -12.72
CA VAL A 142 -9.15 9.43 -11.51
C VAL A 142 -9.43 7.94 -11.31
N MET A 143 -10.64 7.47 -11.58
CA MET A 143 -10.96 6.04 -11.54
C MET A 143 -10.15 5.24 -12.58
N GLN A 144 -10.03 5.75 -13.81
CA GLN A 144 -9.21 5.13 -14.85
C GLN A 144 -7.73 5.07 -14.45
N MET A 145 -7.19 6.17 -13.91
CA MET A 145 -5.80 6.22 -13.44
C MET A 145 -5.55 5.23 -12.30
N LYS A 146 -6.47 5.13 -11.34
CA LYS A 146 -6.40 4.13 -10.26
C LYS A 146 -6.41 2.69 -10.79
N ALA A 147 -7.26 2.40 -11.77
CA ALA A 147 -7.29 1.08 -12.40
C ALA A 147 -5.99 0.75 -13.13
N GLN A 148 -5.47 1.69 -13.94
CA GLN A 148 -4.19 1.54 -14.63
C GLN A 148 -3.02 1.35 -13.66
N MET A 149 -2.98 2.13 -12.58
CA MET A 149 -1.98 2.01 -11.53
C MET A 149 -2.06 0.65 -10.83
N GLY A 150 -3.27 0.14 -10.57
CA GLY A 150 -3.47 -1.22 -10.04
C GLY A 150 -2.89 -2.30 -10.95
N VAL A 151 -3.12 -2.20 -12.26
CA VAL A 151 -2.54 -3.13 -13.25
C VAL A 151 -1.02 -3.02 -13.30
N ALA A 152 -0.46 -1.81 -13.24
CA ALA A 152 0.98 -1.59 -13.24
C ALA A 152 1.66 -2.21 -12.01
N TYR A 153 1.10 -2.01 -10.81
CA TYR A 153 1.61 -2.62 -9.59
C TYR A 153 1.50 -4.15 -9.61
N HIS A 154 0.42 -4.69 -10.17
CA HIS A 154 0.27 -6.13 -10.31
C HIS A 154 1.36 -6.72 -11.21
N LYS A 155 1.58 -6.15 -12.40
CA LYS A 155 2.66 -6.56 -13.33
C LYS A 155 4.05 -6.44 -12.70
N TYR A 156 4.28 -5.37 -11.94
CA TYR A 156 5.54 -5.19 -11.23
C TYR A 156 5.76 -6.29 -10.19
N ALA A 157 4.74 -6.61 -9.38
CA ALA A 157 4.80 -7.68 -8.40
C ALA A 157 5.06 -9.05 -9.04
N GLU A 158 4.43 -9.34 -10.19
CA GLU A 158 4.71 -10.55 -10.97
C GLU A 158 6.17 -10.60 -11.43
N HIS A 159 6.68 -9.50 -11.99
CA HIS A 159 8.07 -9.41 -12.45
C HIS A 159 9.08 -9.61 -11.30
N VAL A 160 8.81 -9.03 -10.13
CA VAL A 160 9.64 -9.23 -8.92
C VAL A 160 9.63 -10.70 -8.51
N SER A 161 8.46 -11.33 -8.41
CA SER A 161 8.34 -12.76 -8.09
C SER A 161 9.12 -13.64 -9.07
N ASP A 162 9.03 -13.35 -10.37
CA ASP A 162 9.74 -14.13 -11.39
C ASP A 162 11.26 -13.91 -11.37
N ALA A 163 11.71 -12.69 -11.06
CA ALA A 163 13.13 -12.40 -10.84
C ALA A 163 13.66 -13.15 -9.61
N GLU A 164 12.91 -13.17 -8.50
CA GLU A 164 13.27 -13.91 -7.28
C GLU A 164 13.37 -15.41 -7.54
N LYS A 165 12.44 -16.00 -8.30
CA LYS A 165 12.51 -17.42 -8.70
C LYS A 165 13.77 -17.70 -9.50
N LYS A 166 14.04 -16.89 -10.54
CA LYS A 166 15.25 -17.02 -11.37
C LYS A 166 16.52 -16.89 -10.52
N GLN A 167 16.57 -15.94 -9.59
CA GLN A 167 17.69 -15.76 -8.68
C GLN A 167 17.90 -16.97 -7.78
N SER A 168 16.82 -17.51 -7.20
CA SER A 168 16.85 -18.75 -6.41
C SER A 168 17.40 -19.92 -7.24
N ASP A 169 16.94 -20.08 -8.47
CA ASP A 169 17.34 -21.20 -9.33
C ASP A 169 18.81 -21.09 -9.77
N LEU A 170 19.25 -19.88 -10.12
CA LEU A 170 20.66 -19.61 -10.39
C LEU A 170 21.54 -19.85 -9.15
N SER A 171 21.09 -19.43 -7.97
CA SER A 171 21.81 -19.69 -6.72
C SER A 171 21.95 -21.18 -6.43
N LYS A 172 20.90 -21.97 -6.65
CA LYS A 172 20.97 -23.44 -6.53
C LYS A 172 21.94 -24.04 -7.55
N ARG A 173 21.93 -23.55 -8.79
CA ARG A 173 22.84 -24.05 -9.83
C ARG A 173 24.30 -23.74 -9.52
N VAL A 174 24.59 -22.55 -8.98
CA VAL A 174 25.93 -22.18 -8.51
C VAL A 174 26.38 -23.13 -7.39
N ALA A 175 25.54 -23.35 -6.37
CA ALA A 175 25.87 -24.26 -5.28
C ALA A 175 26.14 -25.70 -5.76
N GLN A 176 25.37 -26.19 -6.73
CA GLN A 176 25.62 -27.50 -7.35
C GLN A 176 26.98 -27.56 -8.08
N LEU A 177 27.31 -26.52 -8.85
CA LEU A 177 28.58 -26.46 -9.57
C LEU A 177 29.78 -26.34 -8.62
N GLU A 178 29.63 -25.64 -7.49
CA GLU A 178 30.63 -25.59 -6.43
C GLU A 178 30.85 -26.97 -5.79
N GLU A 179 29.77 -27.70 -5.49
CA GLU A 179 29.87 -29.06 -4.96
C GLU A 179 30.53 -30.03 -5.97
N GLU A 180 30.19 -29.92 -7.25
CA GLU A 180 30.82 -30.69 -8.33
C GLU A 180 32.32 -30.38 -8.45
N LYS A 181 32.70 -29.09 -8.35
CA LYS A 181 34.09 -28.64 -8.35
C LYS A 181 34.86 -29.24 -7.17
N ASP A 182 34.31 -29.18 -5.96
CA ASP A 182 34.95 -29.71 -4.76
C ASP A 182 35.13 -31.24 -4.84
N LYS A 183 34.11 -31.95 -5.35
CA LYS A 183 34.20 -33.39 -5.63
C LYS A 183 35.32 -33.71 -6.61
N CYS A 184 35.48 -32.93 -7.68
CA CYS A 184 36.55 -33.10 -8.64
C CYS A 184 37.93 -32.79 -8.04
N ALA A 185 38.04 -31.74 -7.22
CA ALA A 185 39.27 -31.38 -6.52
C ALA A 185 39.73 -32.49 -5.55
N ILE A 186 38.81 -33.08 -4.80
CA ILE A 186 39.12 -34.22 -3.91
C ILE A 186 39.60 -35.43 -4.72
N LYS A 187 38.96 -35.74 -5.85
CA LYS A 187 39.40 -36.85 -6.73
C LYS A 187 40.79 -36.60 -7.28
N ALA A 188 41.08 -35.39 -7.77
CA ALA A 188 42.41 -35.02 -8.26
C ALA A 188 43.48 -35.20 -7.18
N SER A 189 43.25 -34.69 -5.97
CA SER A 189 44.18 -34.86 -4.84
C SER A 189 44.38 -36.33 -4.44
N LYS A 190 43.34 -37.16 -4.53
CA LYS A 190 43.46 -38.62 -4.29
C LYS A 190 44.34 -39.28 -5.35
N PHE A 191 44.18 -38.94 -6.62
CA PHE A 191 45.01 -39.51 -7.70
C PHE A 191 46.47 -39.06 -7.58
N GLU A 192 46.71 -37.79 -7.26
CA GLU A 192 48.06 -37.24 -7.06
C GLU A 192 48.81 -37.98 -5.95
N LYS A 193 48.19 -38.17 -4.78
CA LYS A 193 48.76 -38.97 -3.68
C LYS A 193 49.03 -40.42 -4.04
N LEU A 194 48.18 -41.01 -4.90
CA LEU A 194 48.33 -42.41 -5.31
C LEU A 194 49.50 -42.56 -6.30
N CYS A 195 49.71 -41.57 -7.18
CA CYS A 195 50.90 -41.46 -8.01
C CYS A 195 52.17 -41.32 -7.17
N GLU A 196 52.20 -40.40 -6.19
CA GLU A 196 53.35 -40.21 -5.28
C GLU A 196 53.70 -41.48 -4.49
N GLN A 197 52.70 -42.26 -4.07
CA GLN A 197 52.90 -43.51 -3.33
C GLN A 197 53.39 -44.66 -4.21
N LEU A 198 52.98 -44.71 -5.48
CA LEU A 198 53.46 -45.69 -6.44
C LEU A 198 54.94 -45.49 -6.81
N GLU A 199 55.48 -44.30 -6.57
CA GLU A 199 56.88 -43.95 -6.81
C GLU A 199 57.85 -44.40 -5.69
N GLN A 200 57.34 -44.88 -4.54
CA GLN A 200 58.17 -45.31 -3.40
C GLN A 200 58.21 -46.87 -3.26
N GLU A 201 59.22 -47.43 -2.57
CA GLU A 201 59.49 -48.88 -2.52
C GLU A 201 58.39 -49.78 -1.89
N PRO A 202 58.15 -50.99 -2.43
CA PRO A 202 56.86 -51.68 -2.34
C PRO A 202 56.51 -52.36 -0.99
N SER A 203 57.44 -52.52 -0.04
CA SER A 203 57.22 -53.39 1.13
C SER A 203 56.52 -52.70 2.31
N ASP A 204 57.07 -51.59 2.81
CA ASP A 204 56.48 -50.84 3.94
C ASP A 204 55.24 -50.05 3.50
N ILE A 205 55.20 -49.67 2.22
CA ILE A 205 54.05 -49.05 1.58
C ILE A 205 52.84 -49.94 1.66
N GLN A 206 52.95 -51.24 1.42
CA GLN A 206 51.81 -52.14 1.49
C GLN A 206 51.17 -52.20 2.88
N GLN A 207 51.97 -52.10 3.95
CA GLN A 207 51.43 -52.06 5.31
C GLN A 207 50.77 -50.71 5.60
N HIS A 208 51.40 -49.60 5.21
CA HIS A 208 50.83 -48.27 5.38
C HIS A 208 49.55 -48.07 4.52
N LEU A 209 49.50 -48.63 3.31
CA LEU A 209 48.31 -48.61 2.45
C LEU A 209 47.17 -49.40 3.08
N LYS A 210 47.44 -50.57 3.68
CA LYS A 210 46.42 -51.35 4.40
C LYS A 210 45.84 -50.58 5.59
N GLU A 211 46.69 -49.95 6.39
CA GLU A 211 46.25 -49.16 7.55
C GLU A 211 45.47 -47.91 7.13
N GLN A 212 45.91 -47.17 6.11
CA GLN A 212 45.18 -46.01 5.59
C GLN A 212 43.86 -46.41 4.93
N THR A 213 43.82 -47.53 4.20
CA THR A 213 42.59 -48.07 3.63
C THR A 213 41.60 -48.42 4.74
N ARG A 214 42.07 -49.03 5.84
CA ARG A 214 41.23 -49.30 7.02
C ARG A 214 40.69 -48.01 7.66
N ARG A 215 41.50 -46.95 7.77
CA ARG A 215 41.03 -45.66 8.29
C ARG A 215 40.03 -44.98 7.36
N CYS A 216 40.28 -44.98 6.05
CA CYS A 216 39.35 -44.44 5.06
C CYS A 216 38.00 -45.14 5.11
N THR A 217 37.98 -46.48 5.14
CA THR A 217 36.72 -47.25 5.26
C THR A 217 35.94 -46.94 6.53
N ILE A 218 36.60 -46.76 7.67
CA ILE A 218 35.94 -46.33 8.92
C ILE A 218 35.33 -44.92 8.76
N LEU A 219 36.07 -43.98 8.17
CA LEU A 219 35.60 -42.62 7.96
C LEU A 219 34.42 -42.56 6.98
N GLU A 220 34.46 -43.34 5.90
CA GLU A 220 33.36 -43.44 4.92
C GLU A 220 32.08 -43.99 5.56
N VAL A 221 32.19 -45.01 6.42
CA VAL A 221 31.04 -45.52 7.17
C VAL A 221 30.50 -44.47 8.15
N ASN A 222 31.39 -43.77 8.86
CA ASN A 222 30.98 -42.72 9.80
C ASN A 222 30.30 -41.55 9.09
N GLU A 223 30.83 -41.12 7.93
CA GLU A 223 30.23 -40.08 7.10
C GLU A 223 28.83 -40.50 6.63
N ALA A 224 28.66 -41.73 6.16
CA ALA A 224 27.36 -42.26 5.77
C ALA A 224 26.34 -42.29 6.93
N VAL A 225 26.78 -42.66 8.13
CA VAL A 225 25.95 -42.65 9.35
C VAL A 225 25.56 -41.22 9.74
N LEU A 226 26.52 -40.28 9.72
CA LEU A 226 26.26 -38.88 10.04
C LEU A 226 25.33 -38.23 9.01
N ALA A 227 25.51 -38.49 7.73
CA ALA A 227 24.64 -37.99 6.67
C ALA A 227 23.19 -38.47 6.86
N ARG A 228 22.98 -39.73 7.25
CA ARG A 228 21.64 -40.26 7.57
C ARG A 228 21.03 -39.57 8.78
N ARG A 229 21.80 -39.38 9.85
CA ARG A 229 21.34 -38.65 11.06
C ARG A 229 20.99 -37.21 10.74
N TYR A 230 21.82 -36.54 9.94
CA TYR A 230 21.61 -35.16 9.52
C TYR A 230 20.30 -35.02 8.71
N ARG A 231 20.08 -35.85 7.70
CA ARG A 231 18.81 -35.87 6.94
C ARG A 231 17.59 -36.15 7.83
N SER A 232 17.74 -37.04 8.82
CA SER A 232 16.67 -37.32 9.80
C SER A 232 16.35 -36.08 10.64
N LEU A 233 17.37 -35.36 11.11
CA LEU A 233 17.20 -34.12 11.89
C LEU A 233 16.62 -32.98 11.05
N GLU A 234 17.02 -32.85 9.78
CA GLU A 234 16.44 -31.88 8.85
C GLU A 234 14.95 -32.14 8.62
N SER A 235 14.58 -33.41 8.44
CA SER A 235 13.17 -33.81 8.31
C SER A 235 12.35 -33.46 9.56
N GLN A 236 12.89 -33.77 10.75
CA GLN A 236 12.25 -33.40 12.02
C GLN A 236 12.13 -31.88 12.18
N LEU A 237 13.17 -31.12 11.83
CA LEU A 237 13.15 -29.66 11.87
C LEU A 237 12.09 -29.08 10.91
N ALA A 238 11.96 -29.64 9.71
CA ALA A 238 10.94 -29.23 8.76
C ALA A 238 9.52 -29.50 9.30
N GLN A 239 9.31 -30.66 9.91
CA GLN A 239 8.05 -31.03 10.54
C GLN A 239 7.68 -30.10 11.71
N GLU A 240 8.63 -29.78 12.59
CA GLU A 240 8.40 -28.87 13.72
C GLU A 240 8.18 -27.43 13.27
N LYS A 241 8.87 -26.97 12.21
CA LYS A 241 8.58 -25.67 11.59
C LYS A 241 7.16 -25.61 11.05
N GLN A 242 6.67 -26.69 10.44
CA GLN A 242 5.32 -26.76 9.92
C GLN A 242 4.28 -26.76 11.05
N ARG A 243 4.48 -27.60 12.08
CA ARG A 243 3.63 -27.62 13.29
C ARG A 243 3.55 -26.26 13.97
N ARG A 244 4.67 -25.55 14.08
CA ARG A 244 4.71 -24.19 14.63
C ARG A 244 3.89 -23.22 13.79
N LYS A 245 4.00 -23.25 12.47
CA LYS A 245 3.22 -22.39 11.58
C LYS A 245 1.71 -22.64 11.74
N GLU A 246 1.30 -23.90 11.79
CA GLU A 246 -0.09 -24.31 12.01
C GLU A 246 -0.62 -23.79 13.35
N ALA A 247 0.14 -23.98 14.44
CA ALA A 247 -0.23 -23.45 15.75
C ALA A 247 -0.30 -21.91 15.79
N GLU A 248 0.61 -21.22 15.08
CA GLU A 248 0.57 -19.75 14.96
C GLU A 248 -0.65 -19.28 14.16
N THR A 249 -1.08 -20.01 13.13
CA THR A 249 -2.31 -19.70 12.38
C THR A 249 -3.56 -19.93 13.24
N GLU A 250 -3.66 -21.05 13.93
CA GLU A 250 -4.77 -21.36 14.83
C GLU A 250 -4.89 -20.31 15.95
N LEU A 251 -3.76 -19.88 16.53
CA LEU A 251 -3.75 -18.84 17.54
C LEU A 251 -4.27 -17.50 17.01
N LYS A 252 -3.89 -17.12 15.79
CA LYS A 252 -4.39 -15.88 15.15
C LYS A 252 -5.89 -15.96 14.92
N GLU A 253 -6.38 -17.07 14.37
CA GLU A 253 -7.81 -17.30 14.12
C GLU A 253 -8.61 -17.28 15.41
N ALA A 254 -8.16 -18.00 16.45
CA ALA A 254 -8.77 -17.96 17.76
C ALA A 254 -8.81 -16.53 18.31
N THR A 255 -7.70 -15.79 18.24
CA THR A 255 -7.63 -14.40 18.71
C THR A 255 -8.65 -13.51 17.99
N ILE A 256 -8.82 -13.68 16.68
CA ILE A 256 -9.83 -12.96 15.90
C ILE A 256 -11.23 -13.30 16.40
N ILE A 257 -11.56 -14.58 16.57
CA ILE A 257 -12.87 -15.05 17.05
C ILE A 257 -13.17 -14.47 18.44
N TRP A 258 -12.21 -14.53 19.37
CA TRP A 258 -12.37 -14.01 20.73
C TRP A 258 -12.58 -12.49 20.73
N ARG A 259 -11.85 -11.73 19.91
CA ARG A 259 -12.06 -10.27 19.78
C ARG A 259 -13.46 -9.94 19.28
N HIS A 260 -13.96 -10.66 18.28
CA HIS A 260 -15.33 -10.49 17.80
C HIS A 260 -16.36 -10.83 18.88
N ARG A 261 -16.13 -11.91 19.65
CA ARG A 261 -17.01 -12.29 20.75
C ARG A 261 -17.04 -11.25 21.86
N ILE A 262 -15.88 -10.70 22.23
CA ILE A 262 -15.78 -9.62 23.23
C ILE A 262 -16.56 -8.39 22.74
N LEU A 263 -16.32 -7.93 21.51
CA LEU A 263 -17.02 -6.79 20.94
C LEU A 263 -18.54 -6.98 20.91
N TYR A 264 -19.00 -8.17 20.50
CA TYR A 264 -20.42 -8.51 20.52
C TYR A 264 -21.02 -8.42 21.94
N LEU A 265 -20.31 -8.96 22.94
CA LEU A 265 -20.76 -8.91 24.33
C LEU A 265 -20.75 -7.48 24.89
N GLU A 266 -19.77 -6.65 24.50
CA GLU A 266 -19.72 -5.23 24.86
C GLU A 266 -20.90 -4.45 24.28
N GLN A 267 -21.23 -4.67 23.00
CA GLN A 267 -22.40 -4.06 22.36
C GLN A 267 -23.71 -4.51 23.01
N TRP A 268 -23.84 -5.80 23.30
CA TRP A 268 -25.01 -6.34 24.00
C TRP A 268 -25.16 -5.73 25.40
N LYS A 269 -24.07 -5.63 26.15
CA LYS A 269 -24.03 -4.95 27.46
C LYS A 269 -24.44 -3.48 27.34
N ALA A 270 -23.87 -2.73 26.40
CA ALA A 270 -24.20 -1.32 26.20
C ALA A 270 -25.69 -1.11 25.90
N ARG A 271 -26.27 -1.98 25.06
CA ARG A 271 -27.71 -1.95 24.77
C ARG A 271 -28.55 -2.24 26.01
N ALA A 272 -28.22 -3.29 26.76
CA ALA A 272 -28.94 -3.64 27.98
C ALA A 272 -28.88 -2.51 29.03
N VAL A 273 -27.73 -1.86 29.17
CA VAL A 273 -27.56 -0.68 30.03
C VAL A 273 -28.46 0.46 29.56
N GLY A 274 -28.47 0.80 28.26
CA GLY A 274 -29.35 1.83 27.72
C GLY A 274 -30.84 1.53 27.91
N GLU A 275 -31.25 0.26 27.77
CA GLU A 275 -32.64 -0.17 28.05
C GLU A 275 -32.98 0.01 29.54
N ILE A 276 -32.09 -0.36 30.45
CA ILE A 276 -32.25 -0.15 31.90
C ILE A 276 -32.37 1.34 32.22
N GLU A 277 -31.51 2.20 31.65
CA GLU A 277 -31.56 3.65 31.86
C GLU A 277 -32.90 4.25 31.42
N VAL A 278 -33.45 3.80 30.29
CA VAL A 278 -34.79 4.21 29.83
C VAL A 278 -35.87 3.78 30.83
N TYR A 279 -35.80 2.56 31.37
CA TYR A 279 -36.76 2.09 32.37
C TYR A 279 -36.63 2.85 33.70
N VAL A 280 -35.41 3.12 34.16
CA VAL A 280 -35.14 3.94 35.36
C VAL A 280 -35.72 5.34 35.16
N ALA A 281 -35.42 6.00 34.05
CA ALA A 281 -35.96 7.32 33.75
C ALA A 281 -37.50 7.33 33.67
N ARG A 282 -38.12 6.25 33.16
CA ARG A 282 -39.58 6.12 33.14
C ARG A 282 -40.15 5.94 34.56
N LEU A 283 -39.50 5.16 35.41
CA LEU A 283 -39.88 4.97 36.82
C LEU A 283 -39.76 6.27 37.62
N GLU A 284 -38.68 7.02 37.42
CA GLU A 284 -38.48 8.34 38.05
C GLU A 284 -39.55 9.35 37.63
N ARG A 285 -40.05 9.27 36.39
CA ARG A 285 -41.16 10.10 35.91
C ARG A 285 -42.52 9.67 36.48
N SER A 286 -42.77 8.37 36.64
CA SER A 286 -44.06 7.86 37.12
C SER A 286 -44.19 7.93 38.65
N CYS A 287 -43.11 7.68 39.37
CA CYS A 287 -42.96 7.95 40.81
C CYS A 287 -42.05 9.15 40.98
N SER A 288 -42.62 10.36 40.90
CA SER A 288 -41.84 11.53 41.30
C SER A 288 -41.44 11.35 42.76
N LYS A 289 -40.15 11.50 43.05
CA LYS A 289 -39.62 11.37 44.41
C LYS A 289 -40.40 12.25 45.40
N ALA A 290 -40.83 13.42 44.95
CA ALA A 290 -41.72 14.33 45.67
C ALA A 290 -43.07 13.71 46.05
N ARG A 291 -43.69 12.87 45.20
CA ARG A 291 -44.94 12.16 45.54
C ARG A 291 -44.71 11.06 46.58
N CYS A 292 -43.59 10.34 46.49
CA CYS A 292 -43.24 9.34 47.50
C CYS A 292 -42.93 10.02 48.85
N GLU A 293 -42.15 11.10 48.84
CA GLU A 293 -41.83 11.90 50.03
C GLU A 293 -43.09 12.53 50.65
N ALA A 294 -44.02 13.03 49.82
CA ALA A 294 -45.31 13.54 50.30
C ALA A 294 -46.15 12.45 50.97
N ALA A 295 -46.27 11.26 50.36
CA ALA A 295 -46.98 10.14 50.95
C ALA A 295 -46.32 9.64 52.25
N GLU A 296 -44.98 9.67 52.34
CA GLU A 296 -44.26 9.37 53.58
C GLU A 296 -44.53 10.40 54.69
N HIS A 297 -44.56 11.69 54.35
CA HIS A 297 -44.92 12.75 55.29
C HIS A 297 -46.36 12.58 55.81
N GLU A 298 -47.29 12.26 54.91
CA GLU A 298 -48.69 11.97 55.25
C GLU A 298 -48.82 10.75 56.18
N LEU A 299 -48.11 9.66 55.88
CA LEU A 299 -48.07 8.47 56.74
C LEU A 299 -47.44 8.74 58.11
N LYS A 300 -46.40 9.60 58.19
CA LYS A 300 -45.81 10.01 59.48
C LYS A 300 -46.79 10.84 60.30
N HIS A 301 -47.56 11.73 59.66
CA HIS A 301 -48.60 12.50 60.32
C HIS A 301 -49.71 11.59 60.87
N LEU A 302 -50.16 10.58 60.11
CA LEU A 302 -51.19 9.63 60.54
C LEU A 302 -50.75 8.67 61.67
N ARG A 303 -49.44 8.58 61.96
CA ARG A 303 -48.89 7.74 63.02
C ARG A 303 -48.70 8.47 64.36
N GLN A 304 -48.83 9.79 64.37
CA GLN A 304 -48.82 10.62 65.59
C GLN A 304 -50.25 10.77 66.12
#